data_AF-A0A954D8U2-F1
#
_entry.id   AF-A0A954D8U2-F1
#
_cell.length_a   1.000
_cell.length_b   1.000
_cell.length_c   1.000
_cell.angle_alpha   90.00
_cell.angle_beta   90.00
_cell.angle_gamma   90.00
#
_symmetry.space_group_name_H-M   'P 1'
#
loop_
_entity.id
_entity.type
_entity.pdbx_description
1 polymer ?
#
loop_
_entity_poly.entity_id
_entity_poly.type
_entity_poly.pdbx_seq_one_letter_code
_entity_poly.pdbx_strand_id
1 'polypeptide(L)'
;MSMLALLQANDPVAHAEPSWVTLTYLVAAILFIFGLKGLTHPRTAVRGNLLSAVGMLVAIVVTLIHWHILSSAWVLVGLAIGSIVGGALAVRIQMTAMPQMVAAFNGLGGGASAFVAGYALAEPPIDAGTAFYIATFLSTVIGAVTLSGSMVAFAKLQELMSGQAIRFPAQGLVNAALFLICVGVGVFLTRGTEYAMAFYWALFSVATILGVLLVIPIGGADMPVVISLL
;
A
#
# COMPACT_ATOMS: atom_id res chain seq x y z
N MET A 1 -0.15 -13.37 33.63
CA MET A 1 -1.44 -13.11 32.96
C MET A 1 -2.52 -13.77 33.80
N SER A 2 -3.46 -13.02 34.37
CA SER A 2 -4.48 -13.58 35.28
C SER A 2 -5.48 -14.44 34.50
N MET A 3 -6.09 -15.45 35.16
CA MET A 3 -7.07 -16.36 34.54
C MET A 3 -8.31 -15.62 33.97
N LEU A 4 -8.61 -14.43 34.50
CA LEU A 4 -9.62 -13.51 33.97
C LEU A 4 -9.25 -12.90 32.61
N ALA A 5 -7.97 -12.61 32.37
CA ALA A 5 -7.49 -12.11 31.08
C ALA A 5 -7.54 -13.19 29.97
N LEU A 6 -7.39 -14.47 30.35
CA LEU A 6 -7.55 -15.60 29.44
C LEU A 6 -9.02 -15.86 29.07
N LEU A 7 -9.97 -15.56 29.97
CA LEU A 7 -11.39 -15.69 29.69
C LEU A 7 -11.91 -14.56 28.78
N GLN A 8 -11.47 -13.32 28.99
CA GLN A 8 -11.82 -12.19 28.10
C GLN A 8 -11.22 -12.32 26.69
N ALA A 9 -10.07 -12.97 26.55
CA ALA A 9 -9.46 -13.21 25.23
C ALA A 9 -10.27 -14.20 24.36
N ASN A 10 -11.15 -15.01 24.96
CA ASN A 10 -11.85 -16.11 24.29
C ASN A 10 -13.36 -15.86 24.08
N ASP A 11 -13.83 -14.63 24.31
CA ASP A 11 -15.21 -14.23 24.04
C ASP A 11 -15.36 -13.82 22.55
N PRO A 12 -16.11 -14.56 21.72
CA PRO A 12 -16.27 -14.25 20.29
C PRO A 12 -17.02 -12.93 20.03
N VAL A 13 -17.68 -12.38 21.06
CA VAL A 13 -18.36 -11.07 21.01
C VAL A 13 -17.42 -9.92 21.36
N ALA A 14 -16.33 -10.18 22.10
CA ALA A 14 -15.38 -9.14 22.52
C ALA A 14 -14.47 -8.63 21.39
N HIS A 15 -14.32 -9.42 20.32
CA HIS A 15 -13.54 -9.08 19.12
C HIS A 15 -14.39 -8.59 17.94
N ALA A 16 -15.71 -8.48 18.12
CA ALA A 16 -16.58 -7.97 17.07
C ALA A 16 -16.54 -6.43 17.07
N GLU A 17 -16.03 -5.87 15.99
CA GLU A 17 -16.10 -4.43 15.72
C GLU A 17 -17.53 -3.92 15.98
N PRO A 18 -17.70 -2.81 16.73
CA PRO A 18 -19.02 -2.26 17.00
C PRO A 18 -19.82 -2.11 15.70
N SER A 19 -21.09 -2.50 15.71
CA SER A 19 -21.92 -2.55 14.50
C SER A 19 -21.93 -1.23 13.71
N TRP A 20 -21.85 -0.09 14.41
CA TRP A 20 -21.77 1.23 13.79
C TRP A 20 -20.46 1.47 13.01
N VAL A 21 -19.33 0.91 13.45
CA VAL A 21 -18.02 0.99 12.76
C VAL A 21 -18.12 0.23 11.43
N THR A 22 -18.57 -1.03 11.49
CA THR A 22 -18.75 -1.89 10.32
C THR A 22 -19.74 -1.29 9.32
N LEU A 23 -20.86 -0.73 9.79
CA LEU A 23 -21.83 -0.04 8.94
C LEU A 23 -21.22 1.20 8.28
N THR A 24 -20.37 1.95 8.98
CA THR A 24 -19.73 3.14 8.41
C THR A 24 -18.66 2.77 7.37
N TYR A 25 -17.89 1.70 7.59
CA TYR A 25 -17.00 1.15 6.57
C TYR A 25 -17.76 0.65 5.34
N LEU A 26 -18.92 0.03 5.52
CA LEU A 26 -19.81 -0.33 4.41
C LEU A 26 -20.27 0.91 3.63
N VAL A 27 -20.67 1.99 4.32
CA VAL A 27 -21.04 3.26 3.68
C VAL A 27 -19.86 3.84 2.91
N ALA A 28 -18.66 3.86 3.49
CA ALA A 28 -17.44 4.33 2.81
C ALA A 28 -17.14 3.50 1.55
N ALA A 29 -17.27 2.17 1.62
CA ALA A 29 -17.09 1.29 0.47
C ALA A 29 -18.12 1.57 -0.65
N ILE A 30 -19.38 1.78 -0.29
CA ILE A 30 -20.44 2.16 -1.23
C ILE A 30 -20.11 3.49 -1.92
N LEU A 31 -19.64 4.49 -1.17
CA LEU A 31 -19.22 5.78 -1.72
C LEU A 31 -18.06 5.63 -2.71
N PHE A 32 -17.07 4.78 -2.43
CA PHE A 32 -15.99 4.48 -3.37
C PHE A 32 -16.51 3.81 -4.65
N ILE A 33 -17.43 2.84 -4.54
CA ILE A 33 -18.01 2.17 -5.71
C ILE A 33 -18.74 3.17 -6.61
N PHE A 34 -19.60 4.02 -6.04
CA PHE A 34 -20.28 5.07 -6.82
C PHE A 34 -19.32 6.14 -7.33
N GLY A 35 -18.28 6.47 -6.57
CA GLY A 35 -17.22 7.39 -6.95
C GLY A 35 -16.48 6.90 -8.21
N LEU A 36 -15.97 5.67 -8.18
CA LEU A 36 -15.30 5.02 -9.31
C LEU A 36 -16.22 4.88 -10.52
N LYS A 37 -17.49 4.48 -10.31
CA LYS A 37 -18.49 4.45 -11.39
C LYS A 37 -18.67 5.83 -12.01
N GLY A 38 -18.72 6.89 -11.21
CA GLY A 38 -18.83 8.27 -11.68
C GLY A 38 -17.64 8.75 -12.51
N LEU A 39 -16.43 8.26 -12.22
CA LEU A 39 -15.21 8.60 -12.97
C LEU A 39 -15.17 8.02 -14.40
N THR A 40 -16.01 7.02 -14.71
CA THR A 40 -16.04 6.40 -16.05
C THR A 40 -16.69 7.27 -17.13
N HIS A 41 -17.41 8.34 -16.76
CA HIS A 41 -18.09 9.22 -17.70
C HIS A 41 -17.73 10.69 -17.46
N PRO A 42 -17.35 11.48 -18.48
CA PRO A 42 -16.91 12.87 -18.31
C PRO A 42 -17.94 13.76 -17.58
N ARG A 43 -19.24 13.55 -17.85
CA ARG A 43 -20.32 14.33 -17.23
C ARG A 43 -20.45 14.11 -15.72
N THR A 44 -20.05 12.95 -15.22
CA THR A 44 -20.16 12.59 -13.79
C THR A 44 -18.82 12.61 -13.07
N ALA A 45 -17.70 12.79 -13.77
CA ALA A 45 -16.36 12.66 -13.21
C ALA A 45 -16.10 13.53 -11.98
N VAL A 46 -16.51 14.80 -12.00
CA VAL A 46 -16.35 15.71 -10.86
C VAL A 46 -17.11 15.22 -9.62
N ARG A 47 -18.35 14.78 -9.80
CA ARG A 47 -19.16 14.21 -8.71
C ARG A 47 -18.58 12.87 -8.23
N GLY A 48 -18.09 12.04 -9.13
CA GLY A 48 -17.42 10.78 -8.82
C GLY A 48 -16.19 11.00 -7.93
N ASN A 49 -15.34 11.96 -8.28
CA ASN A 49 -14.17 12.31 -7.48
C ASN A 49 -14.56 12.82 -6.07
N LEU A 50 -15.60 13.66 -5.97
CA LEU A 50 -16.09 14.15 -4.68
C LEU A 50 -16.62 13.02 -3.80
N LEU A 51 -17.38 12.06 -4.36
CA LEU A 51 -17.87 10.89 -3.62
C LEU A 51 -16.71 10.04 -3.08
N SER A 52 -15.67 9.79 -3.88
CA SER A 52 -14.47 9.06 -3.42
C SER A 52 -13.75 9.83 -2.30
N ALA A 53 -13.62 11.15 -2.41
CA ALA A 53 -13.00 11.98 -1.38
C ALA A 53 -13.79 11.95 -0.06
N VAL A 54 -15.12 12.02 -0.12
CA VAL A 54 -15.99 11.88 1.07
C VAL A 54 -15.88 10.48 1.66
N GLY A 55 -15.88 9.43 0.83
CA GLY A 55 -15.67 8.04 1.28
C GLY A 55 -14.36 7.86 2.03
N MET A 56 -13.26 8.41 1.51
CA MET A 56 -11.96 8.40 2.18
C MET A 56 -11.98 9.15 3.52
N LEU A 57 -12.57 10.36 3.55
CA LEU A 57 -12.69 11.14 4.78
C LEU A 57 -13.47 10.37 5.87
N VAL A 58 -14.60 9.76 5.50
CA VAL A 58 -15.40 8.93 6.41
C VAL A 58 -14.59 7.77 6.98
N ALA A 59 -13.86 7.03 6.13
CA ALA A 59 -13.03 5.92 6.56
C ALA A 59 -11.93 6.35 7.55
N ILE A 60 -11.25 7.46 7.28
CA ILE A 60 -10.22 8.01 8.17
C ILE A 60 -10.82 8.41 9.51
N VAL A 61 -11.91 9.19 9.51
CA VAL A 61 -12.53 9.70 10.74
C VAL A 61 -13.01 8.57 11.64
N VAL A 62 -13.70 7.57 11.09
CA VAL A 62 -14.18 6.43 11.88
C VAL A 62 -13.03 5.63 12.46
N THR A 63 -11.96 5.40 11.69
CA THR A 63 -10.78 4.68 12.18
C THR A 63 -10.10 5.43 13.33
N LEU A 64 -9.96 6.76 13.22
CA LEU A 64 -9.35 7.58 14.27
C LEU A 64 -10.17 7.60 15.57
N ILE A 65 -11.50 7.63 15.45
CA ILE A 65 -12.42 7.63 16.60
C ILE A 65 -12.46 6.25 17.26
N HIS A 66 -12.68 5.19 16.47
CA HIS A 66 -12.88 3.84 17.00
C HIS A 66 -11.66 3.38 17.81
N TRP A 67 -10.47 3.52 17.26
CA TRP A 67 -9.22 3.11 17.90
C TRP A 67 -8.68 4.13 18.91
N HIS A 68 -9.42 5.21 19.19
CA HIS A 68 -9.01 6.28 20.11
C HIS A 68 -7.62 6.87 19.79
N ILE A 69 -7.25 6.83 18.50
CA ILE A 69 -5.92 7.18 17.98
C ILE A 69 -5.66 8.70 18.06
N LEU A 70 -6.70 9.51 18.27
CA LEU A 70 -6.56 10.94 18.55
C LEU A 70 -5.68 11.25 19.77
N SER A 71 -5.47 10.27 20.65
CA SER A 71 -4.52 10.38 21.78
C SER A 71 -3.05 10.19 21.37
N SER A 72 -2.77 9.57 20.22
CA SER A 72 -1.42 9.30 19.72
C SER A 72 -0.90 10.48 18.89
N ALA A 73 0.04 11.23 19.47
CA ALA A 73 0.67 12.38 18.81
C ALA A 73 1.33 11.99 17.47
N TRP A 74 1.91 10.80 17.36
CA TRP A 74 2.62 10.35 16.15
C TRP A 74 1.70 10.17 14.95
N VAL A 75 0.48 9.64 15.14
CA VAL A 75 -0.46 9.47 14.04
C VAL A 75 -0.98 10.82 13.55
N LEU A 76 -1.27 11.75 14.47
CA LEU A 76 -1.68 13.11 14.11
C LEU A 76 -0.59 13.87 13.37
N VAL A 77 0.67 13.73 13.81
CA VAL A 77 1.84 14.33 13.13
C VAL A 77 2.01 13.73 11.74
N GLY A 78 1.94 12.40 11.60
CA GLY A 78 2.03 11.73 10.30
C GLY A 78 0.92 12.16 9.34
N LEU A 79 -0.33 12.20 9.83
CA LEU A 79 -1.49 12.65 9.05
C LEU A 79 -1.35 14.11 8.63
N ALA A 80 -0.88 14.98 9.52
CA ALA A 80 -0.67 16.39 9.24
C ALA A 80 0.44 16.58 8.19
N ILE A 81 1.61 15.99 8.39
CA ILE A 81 2.74 16.09 7.45
C ILE A 81 2.34 15.52 6.08
N GLY A 82 1.75 14.32 6.05
CA GLY A 82 1.32 13.67 4.81
C GLY A 82 0.30 14.50 4.04
N SER A 83 -0.75 14.99 4.74
CA SER A 83 -1.78 15.84 4.13
C SER A 83 -1.22 17.17 3.62
N ILE A 84 -0.33 17.82 4.38
CA ILE A 84 0.27 19.11 4.01
C ILE A 84 1.19 18.94 2.79
N VAL A 85 2.11 17.98 2.83
CA VAL A 85 3.08 17.74 1.76
C VAL A 85 2.35 17.26 0.50
N GLY A 86 1.45 16.28 0.64
CA GLY A 86 0.67 15.75 -0.48
C GLY A 86 -0.23 16.81 -1.11
N GLY A 87 -0.94 17.59 -0.30
CA GLY A 87 -1.79 18.69 -0.78
C GLY A 87 -0.99 19.80 -1.45
N ALA A 88 0.15 20.19 -0.87
CA ALA A 88 1.02 21.21 -1.46
C ALA A 88 1.58 20.76 -2.82
N LEU A 89 2.03 19.51 -2.93
CA LEU A 89 2.51 18.95 -4.19
C LEU A 89 1.40 18.87 -5.24
N ALA A 90 0.21 18.40 -4.86
CA ALA A 90 -0.93 18.24 -5.77
C ALA A 90 -1.40 19.58 -6.37
N VAL A 91 -1.36 20.67 -5.61
CA VAL A 91 -1.80 21.99 -6.08
C VAL A 91 -0.71 22.73 -6.88
N ARG A 92 0.57 22.46 -6.60
CA ARG A 92 1.69 23.21 -7.20
C ARG A 92 2.28 22.57 -8.46
N ILE A 93 2.00 21.29 -8.72
CA ILE A 93 2.54 20.61 -9.89
C ILE A 93 1.91 21.15 -11.19
N GLN A 94 2.69 21.23 -12.26
CA GLN A 94 2.20 21.57 -13.59
C GLN A 94 1.41 20.41 -14.21
N MET A 95 0.41 20.72 -15.05
CA MET A 95 -0.43 19.71 -15.72
C MET A 95 0.37 18.79 -16.66
N THR A 96 1.50 19.27 -17.19
CA THR A 96 2.44 18.48 -18.01
C THR A 96 3.20 17.44 -17.18
N ALA A 97 3.31 17.65 -15.87
CA ALA A 97 4.01 16.80 -14.93
C ALA A 97 3.07 15.86 -14.13
N MET A 98 1.81 15.74 -14.56
CA MET A 98 0.83 14.88 -13.89
C MET A 98 1.22 13.40 -13.90
N PRO A 99 1.72 12.80 -15.01
CA PRO A 99 2.03 11.36 -15.03
C PRO A 99 3.01 10.93 -13.93
N GLN A 100 4.09 11.69 -13.72
CA GLN A 100 5.06 11.36 -12.69
C GLN A 100 4.54 11.61 -11.28
N MET A 101 3.67 12.60 -11.06
CA MET A 101 3.05 12.79 -9.75
C MET A 101 2.13 11.65 -9.39
N VAL A 102 1.39 11.12 -10.37
CA VAL A 102 0.59 9.90 -10.20
C VAL A 102 1.50 8.72 -9.85
N ALA A 103 2.65 8.56 -10.53
CA ALA A 103 3.64 7.54 -10.18
C ALA A 103 4.12 7.69 -8.73
N ALA A 104 4.54 8.89 -8.33
CA ALA A 104 5.04 9.13 -6.97
C ALA A 104 4.00 8.81 -5.89
N PHE A 105 2.74 9.25 -6.06
CA PHE A 105 1.68 8.97 -5.10
C PHE A 105 1.29 7.49 -5.06
N ASN A 106 1.29 6.80 -6.20
CA ASN A 106 1.06 5.35 -6.24
C ASN A 106 2.17 4.60 -5.49
N GLY A 107 3.43 4.98 -5.71
CA GLY A 107 4.58 4.42 -5.01
C GLY A 107 4.48 4.60 -3.48
N LEU A 108 4.11 5.80 -3.02
CA LEU A 108 3.91 6.06 -1.60
C LEU A 108 2.76 5.23 -1.01
N GLY A 109 1.68 5.01 -1.76
CA GLY A 109 0.58 4.11 -1.38
C GLY A 109 1.04 2.65 -1.25
N GLY A 110 1.83 2.16 -2.22
CA GLY A 110 2.47 0.84 -2.15
C GLY A 110 3.38 0.69 -0.93
N GLY A 111 4.23 1.70 -0.67
CA GLY A 111 5.09 1.74 0.51
C GLY A 111 4.30 1.71 1.82
N ALA A 112 3.20 2.48 1.91
CA ALA A 112 2.31 2.44 3.07
C ALA A 112 1.74 1.04 3.31
N SER A 113 1.29 0.34 2.26
CA SER A 113 0.80 -1.06 2.37
C SER A 113 1.88 -2.00 2.89
N ALA A 114 3.11 -1.92 2.36
CA ALA A 114 4.22 -2.76 2.82
C ALA A 114 4.60 -2.47 4.29
N PHE A 115 4.67 -1.21 4.70
CA PHE A 115 4.99 -0.86 6.09
C PHE A 115 3.89 -1.23 7.07
N VAL A 116 2.62 -1.13 6.68
CA VAL A 116 1.50 -1.62 7.51
C VAL A 116 1.60 -3.13 7.68
N ALA A 117 1.95 -3.89 6.64
CA ALA A 117 2.18 -5.33 6.74
C ALA A 117 3.33 -5.67 7.69
N GLY A 118 4.45 -4.92 7.62
CA GLY A 118 5.57 -5.08 8.55
C GLY A 118 5.22 -4.77 9.99
N TYR A 119 4.47 -3.69 10.23
CA TYR A 119 3.98 -3.34 11.56
C TYR A 119 3.05 -4.42 12.13
N ALA A 120 2.06 -4.87 11.34
CA ALA A 120 1.16 -5.93 11.75
C ALA A 120 1.90 -7.22 12.11
N LEU A 121 3.01 -7.53 11.42
CA LEU A 121 3.84 -8.69 11.72
C LEU A 121 4.67 -8.53 13.01
N ALA A 122 4.98 -7.30 13.42
CA ALA A 122 5.73 -7.04 14.65
C ALA A 122 4.89 -7.38 15.90
N GLU A 123 3.58 -7.15 15.82
CA GLU A 123 2.60 -7.45 16.86
C GLU A 123 1.46 -8.29 16.25
N PRO A 124 1.71 -9.57 15.92
CA PRO A 124 0.72 -10.40 15.25
C PRO A 124 -0.46 -10.71 16.17
N PRO A 125 -1.69 -10.85 15.63
CA PRO A 125 -2.84 -11.31 16.40
C PRO A 125 -2.57 -12.65 17.10
N ILE A 126 -3.20 -12.87 18.26
CA ILE A 126 -3.03 -14.11 19.05
C ILE A 126 -3.45 -15.34 18.24
N ASP A 127 -4.44 -15.18 17.38
CA ASP A 127 -5.03 -16.18 16.49
C ASP A 127 -4.55 -16.03 15.03
N ALA A 128 -3.36 -15.43 14.82
CA ALA A 128 -2.78 -15.24 13.49
C ALA A 128 -2.65 -16.58 12.72
N GLY A 129 -3.63 -16.83 11.86
CA GLY A 129 -3.66 -17.99 10.99
C GLY A 129 -2.86 -17.79 9.70
N THR A 130 -2.80 -18.83 8.87
CA THR A 130 -2.11 -18.77 7.57
C THR A 130 -2.59 -17.63 6.68
N ALA A 131 -3.88 -17.27 6.75
CA ALA A 131 -4.46 -16.15 6.00
C ALA A 131 -3.80 -14.80 6.34
N PHE A 132 -3.50 -14.56 7.61
CA PHE A 132 -2.81 -13.35 8.06
C PHE A 132 -1.42 -13.26 7.41
N TYR A 133 -0.63 -14.33 7.50
CA TYR A 133 0.72 -14.33 6.92
C TYR A 133 0.72 -14.27 5.39
N ILE A 134 -0.27 -14.86 4.72
CA ILE A 134 -0.45 -14.71 3.27
C ILE A 134 -0.74 -13.25 2.92
N ALA A 135 -1.63 -12.59 3.67
CA ALA A 135 -1.92 -11.17 3.46
C ALA A 135 -0.66 -10.32 3.70
N THR A 136 0.09 -10.56 4.77
CA THR A 136 1.36 -9.88 5.04
C THR A 136 2.38 -10.09 3.92
N PHE A 137 2.53 -11.33 3.44
CA PHE A 137 3.40 -11.66 2.31
C PHE A 137 3.02 -10.86 1.06
N LEU A 138 1.75 -10.92 0.64
CA LEU A 138 1.27 -10.25 -0.57
C LEU A 138 1.37 -8.73 -0.46
N SER A 139 0.95 -8.15 0.66
CA SER A 139 1.05 -6.70 0.91
C SER A 139 2.50 -6.23 0.90
N THR A 140 3.44 -7.01 1.44
CA THR A 140 4.87 -6.68 1.42
C THR A 140 5.42 -6.71 -0.01
N VAL A 141 5.16 -7.77 -0.78
CA VAL A 141 5.68 -7.89 -2.15
C VAL A 141 5.08 -6.85 -3.08
N ILE A 142 3.74 -6.76 -3.13
CA ILE A 142 3.03 -5.81 -3.99
C ILE A 142 3.42 -4.39 -3.60
N GLY A 143 3.40 -4.07 -2.31
CA GLY A 143 3.75 -2.74 -1.82
C GLY A 143 5.19 -2.32 -2.13
N ALA A 144 6.17 -3.20 -1.92
CA ALA A 144 7.58 -2.89 -2.19
C ALA A 144 7.89 -2.80 -3.70
N VAL A 145 7.26 -3.66 -4.53
CA VAL A 145 7.38 -3.60 -5.99
C VAL A 145 6.75 -2.31 -6.52
N THR A 146 5.54 -1.96 -6.08
CA THR A 146 4.86 -0.71 -6.47
C THR A 146 5.65 0.51 -6.02
N LEU A 147 6.18 0.53 -4.78
CA LEU A 147 7.03 1.61 -4.27
C LEU A 147 8.24 1.84 -5.16
N SER A 148 9.06 0.81 -5.33
CA SER A 148 10.34 0.90 -6.05
C SER A 148 10.15 1.13 -7.56
N GLY A 149 9.21 0.41 -8.18
CA GLY A 149 8.88 0.58 -9.59
C GLY A 149 8.36 1.99 -9.90
N SER A 150 7.50 2.53 -9.02
CA SER A 150 6.98 3.89 -9.16
C SER A 150 8.07 4.96 -9.00
N MET A 151 9.06 4.76 -8.13
CA MET A 151 10.20 5.68 -8.03
C MET A 151 11.06 5.68 -9.30
N VAL A 152 11.25 4.54 -9.96
CA VAL A 152 11.93 4.46 -11.26
C VAL A 152 11.11 5.17 -12.35
N ALA A 153 9.80 4.93 -12.38
CA ALA A 153 8.90 5.60 -13.33
C ALA A 153 8.91 7.13 -13.14
N PHE A 154 8.81 7.59 -11.90
CA PHE A 154 8.96 9.01 -11.55
C PHE A 154 10.30 9.57 -12.02
N ALA A 155 11.42 8.89 -11.70
CA ALA A 155 12.75 9.36 -12.07
C ALA A 155 12.96 9.49 -13.58
N LYS A 156 12.41 8.55 -14.36
CA LYS A 156 12.48 8.60 -15.83
C LYS A 156 11.62 9.72 -16.43
N LEU A 157 10.42 9.93 -15.90
CA LEU A 157 9.52 10.98 -16.37
C LEU A 157 9.95 12.39 -15.93
N GLN A 158 10.68 12.50 -14.80
CA GLN A 158 11.33 13.73 -14.35
C GLN A 158 12.71 13.95 -14.96
N GLU A 159 13.13 13.09 -15.90
CA GLU A 159 14.45 13.17 -16.54
C GLU A 159 15.64 13.13 -15.55
N LEU A 160 15.41 12.65 -14.32
CA LEU A 160 16.45 12.36 -13.33
C LEU A 160 17.22 11.07 -13.69
N MET A 161 16.61 10.24 -14.55
CA MET A 161 17.18 9.04 -15.15
C MET A 161 16.89 9.05 -16.65
N SER A 162 17.74 8.39 -17.44
CA SER A 162 17.49 8.22 -18.89
C SER A 162 16.11 7.58 -19.14
N GLY A 163 15.32 8.23 -20.00
CA GLY A 163 14.04 7.68 -20.47
C GLY A 163 14.20 6.50 -21.42
N GLN A 164 15.42 6.12 -21.84
CA GLN A 164 15.63 4.95 -22.68
C GLN A 164 15.49 3.64 -21.88
N ALA A 165 15.10 2.58 -22.58
CA ALA A 165 15.07 1.24 -22.02
C ALA A 165 16.50 0.76 -21.68
N ILE A 166 16.79 0.57 -20.39
CA ILE A 166 18.07 0.05 -19.93
C ILE A 166 17.92 -1.47 -19.80
N ARG A 167 18.67 -2.22 -20.62
CA ARG A 167 18.63 -3.69 -20.65
C ARG A 167 20.00 -4.27 -20.38
N PHE A 168 20.05 -5.41 -19.70
CA PHE A 168 21.29 -6.15 -19.44
C PHE A 168 21.12 -7.63 -19.79
N PRO A 169 22.21 -8.36 -20.08
CA PRO A 169 22.12 -9.77 -20.47
C PRO A 169 21.46 -10.61 -19.38
N ALA A 170 20.60 -11.55 -19.78
CA ALA A 170 19.84 -12.44 -18.89
C ALA A 170 18.85 -11.75 -17.92
N GLN A 171 18.44 -10.50 -18.17
CA GLN A 171 17.51 -9.78 -17.29
C GLN A 171 16.20 -10.53 -16.99
N GLY A 172 15.60 -11.19 -17.99
CA GLY A 172 14.38 -11.99 -17.76
C GLY A 172 14.61 -13.13 -16.77
N LEU A 173 15.78 -13.78 -16.83
CA LEU A 173 16.17 -14.84 -15.89
C LEU A 173 16.42 -14.27 -14.48
N VAL A 174 17.08 -13.12 -14.38
CA VAL A 174 17.31 -12.44 -13.09
C VAL A 174 15.99 -12.04 -12.44
N ASN A 175 15.07 -11.45 -13.20
CA ASN A 175 13.75 -11.07 -12.69
C ASN A 175 12.95 -12.29 -12.24
N ALA A 176 12.98 -13.39 -13.02
CA ALA A 176 12.34 -14.64 -12.64
C ALA A 176 12.96 -15.23 -11.37
N ALA A 177 14.28 -15.21 -11.23
CA ALA A 177 14.98 -15.69 -10.05
C ALA A 177 14.61 -14.87 -8.81
N LEU A 178 14.60 -13.53 -8.90
CA LEU A 178 14.17 -12.66 -7.80
C LEU A 178 12.71 -12.90 -7.41
N PHE A 179 11.82 -13.09 -8.39
CA PHE A 179 10.43 -13.45 -8.13
C PHE A 179 10.32 -14.79 -7.38
N LEU A 180 11.06 -15.82 -7.80
CA LEU A 180 11.09 -17.11 -7.11
C LEU A 180 11.67 -16.99 -5.69
N ILE A 181 12.67 -16.12 -5.48
CA ILE A 181 13.19 -15.83 -4.14
C ILE A 181 12.11 -15.17 -3.28
N CYS A 182 11.37 -14.18 -3.80
CA CYS A 182 10.23 -13.58 -3.11
C CYS A 182 9.20 -14.63 -2.69
N VAL A 183 8.82 -15.53 -3.61
CA VAL A 183 7.89 -16.63 -3.31
C VAL A 183 8.45 -17.57 -2.25
N GLY A 184 9.71 -17.97 -2.37
CA GLY A 184 10.38 -18.85 -1.41
C GLY A 184 10.40 -18.25 0.00
N VAL A 185 10.90 -17.02 0.15
CA VAL A 185 10.92 -16.29 1.42
C VAL A 185 9.51 -16.07 1.96
N GLY A 186 8.54 -15.75 1.09
CA GLY A 186 7.14 -15.62 1.43
C GLY A 186 6.53 -16.89 2.02
N VAL A 187 6.84 -18.05 1.45
CA VAL A 187 6.39 -19.35 1.99
C VAL A 187 7.04 -19.65 3.34
N PHE A 188 8.27 -19.21 3.60
CA PHE A 188 8.87 -19.34 4.93
C PHE A 188 8.23 -18.38 5.94
N LEU A 189 7.83 -17.19 5.51
CA LEU A 189 7.09 -16.22 6.33
C LEU A 189 5.76 -16.81 6.84
N THR A 190 5.04 -17.58 6.01
CA THR A 190 3.75 -18.19 6.40
C THR A 190 3.85 -19.29 7.43
N ARG A 191 5.06 -19.74 7.79
CA ARG A 191 5.29 -20.71 8.86
C ARG A 191 5.28 -20.09 10.25
N GLY A 192 5.20 -18.76 10.37
CA GLY A 192 5.06 -18.09 11.67
C GLY A 192 6.21 -18.37 12.64
N THR A 193 7.43 -18.51 12.12
CA THR A 193 8.63 -18.77 12.93
C THR A 193 9.06 -17.52 13.71
N GLU A 194 9.88 -17.68 14.75
CA GLU A 194 10.54 -16.58 15.46
C GLU A 194 11.34 -15.63 14.54
N TYR A 195 11.74 -16.09 13.36
CA TYR A 195 12.45 -15.31 12.33
C TYR A 195 11.53 -14.55 11.37
N ALA A 196 10.22 -14.47 11.62
CA ALA A 196 9.26 -13.85 10.72
C ALA A 196 9.64 -12.41 10.33
N MET A 197 10.09 -11.60 11.29
CA MET A 197 10.52 -10.22 11.01
C MET A 197 11.77 -10.16 10.11
N ALA A 198 12.72 -11.10 10.29
CA ALA A 198 13.89 -11.18 9.42
C ALA A 198 13.50 -11.58 7.99
N PHE A 199 12.57 -12.53 7.84
CA PHE A 199 12.02 -12.89 6.53
C PHE A 199 11.24 -11.74 5.89
N TYR A 200 10.52 -10.93 6.67
CA TYR A 200 9.86 -9.72 6.16
C TYR A 200 10.88 -8.73 5.58
N TRP A 201 11.95 -8.40 6.30
CA TRP A 201 12.96 -7.46 5.78
C TRP A 201 13.72 -8.02 4.58
N ALA A 202 14.02 -9.32 4.56
CA ALA A 202 14.59 -9.98 3.40
C ALA A 202 13.65 -9.89 2.19
N LEU A 203 12.37 -10.21 2.40
CA LEU A 203 11.33 -10.15 1.37
C LEU A 203 11.16 -8.73 0.83
N PHE A 204 11.03 -7.73 1.72
CA PHE A 204 10.91 -6.31 1.35
C PHE A 204 12.11 -5.85 0.51
N SER A 205 13.33 -6.24 0.89
CA SER A 205 14.55 -5.88 0.17
C SER A 205 14.59 -6.51 -1.23
N VAL A 206 14.31 -7.81 -1.34
CA VAL A 206 14.29 -8.51 -2.64
C VAL A 206 13.17 -7.95 -3.53
N ALA A 207 11.97 -7.70 -2.98
CA ALA A 207 10.85 -7.13 -3.71
C ALA A 207 11.12 -5.69 -4.17
N THR A 208 11.83 -4.88 -3.38
CA THR A 208 12.29 -3.55 -3.78
C THR A 208 13.26 -3.62 -4.96
N ILE A 209 14.21 -4.56 -4.93
CA ILE A 209 15.13 -4.77 -6.07
C ILE A 209 14.34 -5.25 -7.30
N LEU A 210 13.41 -6.18 -7.11
CA LEU A 210 12.56 -6.70 -8.18
C LEU A 210 11.76 -5.57 -8.85
N GLY A 211 11.12 -4.68 -8.09
CA GLY A 211 10.35 -3.58 -8.67
C GLY A 211 11.22 -2.60 -9.47
N VAL A 212 12.44 -2.31 -9.02
CA VAL A 212 13.43 -1.56 -9.82
C VAL A 212 13.71 -2.28 -11.14
N LEU A 213 14.08 -3.57 -11.10
CA LEU A 213 14.49 -4.32 -12.29
C LEU A 213 13.35 -4.67 -13.26
N LEU A 214 12.09 -4.62 -12.79
CA LEU A 214 10.91 -4.76 -13.64
C LEU A 214 10.62 -3.49 -14.45
N VAL A 215 10.91 -2.29 -13.91
CA VAL A 215 10.57 -1.01 -14.56
C VAL A 215 11.75 -0.41 -15.35
N ILE A 216 12.99 -0.70 -14.97
CA ILE A 216 14.21 -0.26 -15.68
C ILE A 216 14.23 -0.58 -17.21
N PRO A 217 13.74 -1.73 -17.72
CA PRO A 217 13.79 -2.03 -19.16
C PRO A 217 12.68 -1.35 -19.97
N ILE A 218 11.76 -0.63 -19.33
CA ILE A 218 10.62 0.01 -19.98
C ILE A 218 11.00 1.42 -20.40
N GLY A 219 10.63 1.82 -21.63
CA GLY A 219 10.93 3.16 -22.14
C GLY A 219 10.04 4.24 -21.50
N GLY A 220 10.50 5.49 -21.49
CA GLY A 220 9.79 6.65 -20.96
C GLY A 220 8.42 6.86 -21.62
N ALA A 221 8.34 6.63 -22.93
CA ALA A 221 7.09 6.72 -23.69
C ALA A 221 6.03 5.69 -23.23
N ASP A 222 6.46 4.53 -22.73
CA ASP A 222 5.58 3.45 -22.28
C ASP A 222 5.28 3.54 -20.76
N MET A 223 5.85 4.51 -20.05
CA MET A 223 5.66 4.68 -18.59
C MET A 223 4.21 4.84 -18.14
N PRO A 224 3.30 5.52 -18.88
CA PRO A 224 1.89 5.59 -18.47
C PRO A 224 1.24 4.21 -18.28
N VAL A 225 1.62 3.22 -19.10
CA VAL A 225 1.12 1.84 -18.97
C VAL A 225 1.64 1.22 -17.68
N VAL A 226 2.92 1.38 -17.37
CA VAL A 226 3.54 0.89 -16.13
C VAL A 226 2.85 1.47 -14.91
N ILE A 227 2.61 2.79 -14.90
CA ILE A 227 1.97 3.47 -13.78
C ILE A 227 0.55 2.94 -13.55
N SER A 228 -0.16 2.54 -14.61
CA SER A 228 -1.50 1.94 -14.49
C SER A 228 -1.50 0.46 -14.07
N LEU A 229 -0.37 -0.24 -14.22
CA LEU A 229 -0.20 -1.65 -13.85
C LEU A 229 0.30 -1.84 -12.41
N LEU A 230 1.12 -0.90 -11.93
CA LEU A 230 1.69 -0.88 -10.57
C LEU A 230 0.65 -0.46 -9.53
#